data_AF-A0A924FAK3-F1
#
_entry.id   AF-A0A924FAK3-F1
#
_cell.length_a   1.000
_cell.length_b   1.000
_cell.length_c   1.000
_cell.angle_alpha   90.00
_cell.angle_beta   90.00
_cell.angle_gamma   90.00
#
_symmetry.space_group_name_H-M   'P 1'
#
loop_
_entity.id
_entity.type
_entity.pdbx_description
1 polymer ?
#
loop_
_entity_poly.entity_id
_entity_poly.type
_entity_poly.pdbx_seq_one_letter_code
_entity_poly.pdbx_strand_id
1 'polypeptide(L)'
;MQVFHTKSKVIITCNKRLSPYLQDEVLALGYTIVRDFPTGVELKITLSECIKLNLNLRCASQILYCLKSFKADDPEAVYRELVEMPWEDLIDFSGYFSVTSNVDNPTITTPLFANLKVKDAIVDRIKDKKGIRPNSGSDGNKAVVHLYWKDSDADIFIDTSGETLAKHGYRKIPGKAPMLEALAASVVLSSKWDQKTPFVNPMCGSGTLAIEAALIATNRRPGLYRMNYGFMHILGYDEEVFFAERRILKDQVIKNIDLQIIATDISEDAVDVSRKNAKTAGVDTLISFEVCDFAETKVPDGGKGVVIFNPEYGERLGVHSKLELTYKRIGDFLKQDCKGYFGYIFTGNPDLAKKIGLKATRKIEFYNGKLDCRMLEYELYDGTRRPEGERLPT
;
A
#
# COMPACT_ATOMS: atom_id res chain seq x y z
N MET A 1 -31.61 -3.62 -3.61
CA MET A 1 -30.72 -2.66 -4.32
C MET A 1 -29.72 -3.46 -5.19
N GLN A 2 -29.56 -3.20 -6.50
CA GLN A 2 -28.71 -4.04 -7.41
C GLN A 2 -27.27 -3.52 -7.55
N VAL A 3 -26.52 -3.46 -6.44
CA VAL A 3 -25.19 -2.82 -6.38
C VAL A 3 -24.10 -3.52 -7.21
N PHE A 4 -24.22 -4.82 -7.45
CA PHE A 4 -23.27 -5.60 -8.26
C PHE A 4 -23.33 -5.27 -9.76
N HIS A 5 -24.46 -4.75 -10.25
CA HIS A 5 -24.69 -4.46 -11.68
C HIS A 5 -24.89 -2.98 -11.99
N THR A 6 -25.04 -2.14 -10.97
CA THR A 6 -25.23 -0.70 -11.14
C THR A 6 -23.89 0.02 -11.02
N LYS A 7 -23.56 0.89 -11.98
CA LYS A 7 -22.37 1.74 -11.86
C LYS A 7 -22.63 2.88 -10.90
N SER A 8 -21.74 3.07 -9.94
CA SER A 8 -21.75 4.19 -8.99
C SER A 8 -20.37 4.82 -8.89
N LYS A 9 -20.29 5.92 -8.15
CA LYS A 9 -19.02 6.51 -7.71
C LYS A 9 -18.28 5.49 -6.84
N VAL A 10 -17.04 5.20 -7.18
CA VAL A 10 -16.15 4.36 -6.38
C VAL A 10 -14.90 5.16 -6.03
N ILE A 11 -14.58 5.23 -4.74
CA ILE A 11 -13.36 5.88 -4.25
C ILE A 11 -12.35 4.81 -3.89
N ILE A 12 -11.21 4.81 -4.57
CA ILE A 12 -10.06 3.99 -4.20
C ILE A 12 -9.09 4.88 -3.44
N THR A 13 -8.96 4.64 -2.15
CA THR A 13 -8.07 5.42 -1.28
C THR A 13 -6.66 4.85 -1.29
N CYS A 14 -5.67 5.68 -0.97
CA CYS A 14 -4.31 5.27 -0.67
C CYS A 14 -3.69 6.24 0.33
N ASN A 15 -2.54 5.87 0.90
CA ASN A 15 -1.76 6.81 1.70
C ASN A 15 -1.28 7.99 0.84
N LYS A 16 -1.09 9.15 1.48
CA LYS A 16 -0.65 10.37 0.81
C LYS A 16 0.65 10.12 0.04
N ARG A 17 0.73 10.66 -1.18
CA ARG A 17 1.84 10.47 -2.15
C ARG A 17 1.92 9.09 -2.81
N LEU A 18 1.03 8.15 -2.49
CA LEU A 18 0.95 6.88 -3.25
C LEU A 18 0.02 6.99 -4.47
N SER A 19 -0.76 8.06 -4.57
CA SER A 19 -1.76 8.27 -5.62
C SER A 19 -1.21 8.10 -7.05
N PRO A 20 -0.02 8.63 -7.43
CA PRO A 20 0.50 8.42 -8.79
C PRO A 20 0.67 6.94 -9.16
N TYR A 21 1.18 6.11 -8.24
CA TYR A 21 1.38 4.68 -8.49
C TYR A 21 0.05 3.92 -8.49
N LEU A 22 -0.90 4.34 -7.64
CA LEU A 22 -2.26 3.82 -7.69
C LEU A 22 -2.94 4.13 -9.04
N GLN A 23 -2.75 5.34 -9.57
CA GLN A 23 -3.27 5.73 -10.89
C GLN A 23 -2.73 4.81 -11.98
N ASP A 24 -1.41 4.57 -11.99
CA ASP A 24 -0.77 3.66 -12.95
C ASP A 24 -1.35 2.23 -12.87
N GLU A 25 -1.55 1.70 -11.66
CA GLU A 25 -2.15 0.38 -11.47
C GLU A 25 -3.60 0.31 -11.99
N VAL A 26 -4.41 1.34 -11.71
CA VAL A 26 -5.81 1.41 -12.14
C VAL A 26 -5.92 1.50 -13.66
N LEU A 27 -5.08 2.33 -14.29
CA LEU A 27 -5.02 2.46 -15.75
C LEU A 27 -4.53 1.15 -16.40
N ALA A 28 -3.52 0.50 -15.83
CA ALA A 28 -3.01 -0.79 -16.31
C ALA A 28 -4.06 -1.91 -16.25
N LEU A 29 -5.04 -1.82 -15.34
CA LEU A 29 -6.16 -2.76 -15.24
C LEU A 29 -7.32 -2.45 -16.21
N GLY A 30 -7.22 -1.35 -16.96
CA GLY A 30 -8.16 -0.95 -18.01
C GLY A 30 -9.30 -0.04 -17.53
N TYR A 31 -9.18 0.56 -16.34
CA TYR A 31 -10.21 1.45 -15.80
C TYR A 31 -9.94 2.92 -16.10
N THR A 32 -11.01 3.70 -16.30
CA THR A 32 -10.93 5.15 -16.50
C THR A 32 -11.07 5.89 -15.18
N ILE A 33 -10.08 6.74 -14.88
CA ILE A 33 -10.10 7.63 -13.72
C ILE A 33 -10.99 8.84 -14.02
N VAL A 34 -11.99 9.07 -13.18
CA VAL A 34 -12.89 10.24 -13.26
C VAL A 34 -12.22 11.47 -12.68
N ARG A 35 -11.58 11.30 -11.52
CA ARG A 35 -10.73 12.31 -10.87
C ARG A 35 -9.68 11.64 -10.00
N ASP A 36 -8.53 12.27 -9.85
CA ASP A 36 -7.50 11.89 -8.90
C ASP A 36 -7.31 12.96 -7.82
N PHE A 37 -6.76 12.56 -6.68
CA PHE A 37 -6.44 13.44 -5.57
C PHE A 37 -5.27 12.85 -4.76
N PRO A 38 -4.64 13.60 -3.84
CA PRO A 38 -3.39 13.18 -3.18
C PRO A 38 -3.44 11.86 -2.41
N THR A 39 -4.64 11.36 -2.09
CA THR A 39 -4.91 10.16 -1.28
C THR A 39 -5.82 9.16 -1.99
N GLY A 40 -5.93 9.21 -3.32
CA GLY A 40 -6.73 8.24 -4.05
C GLY A 40 -7.18 8.67 -5.44
N VAL A 41 -8.08 7.87 -6.00
CA VAL A 41 -8.75 8.10 -7.28
C VAL A 41 -10.23 7.81 -7.16
N GLU A 42 -11.02 8.42 -8.05
CA GLU A 42 -12.43 8.12 -8.24
C GLU A 42 -12.66 7.45 -9.58
N LEU A 43 -13.50 6.40 -9.57
CA LEU A 43 -14.00 5.71 -10.73
C LEU A 43 -15.53 5.73 -10.77
N LYS A 44 -16.11 5.35 -11.92
CA LYS A 44 -17.53 5.07 -12.07
C LYS A 44 -17.76 3.64 -12.56
N ILE A 45 -17.89 2.71 -11.62
CA ILE A 45 -17.89 1.25 -11.86
C ILE A 45 -18.91 0.54 -10.95
N THR A 46 -19.17 -0.74 -11.22
CA THR A 46 -20.03 -1.58 -10.37
C THR A 46 -19.28 -2.18 -9.18
N LEU A 47 -20.02 -2.71 -8.20
CA LEU A 47 -19.40 -3.44 -7.09
C LEU A 47 -18.71 -4.74 -7.56
N SER A 48 -19.20 -5.41 -8.60
CA SER A 48 -18.50 -6.56 -9.20
C SER A 48 -17.14 -6.18 -9.77
N GLU A 49 -17.02 -5.01 -10.41
CA GLU A 49 -15.74 -4.51 -10.90
C GLU A 49 -14.74 -4.20 -9.76
N CYS A 50 -15.23 -3.85 -8.56
CA CYS A 50 -14.39 -3.68 -7.38
C CYS A 50 -13.69 -4.98 -6.95
N ILE A 51 -14.21 -6.17 -7.27
CA ILE A 51 -13.60 -7.46 -6.91
C ILE A 51 -12.22 -7.59 -7.57
N LYS A 52 -12.14 -7.31 -8.88
CA LYS A 52 -10.87 -7.31 -9.63
C LYS A 52 -9.88 -6.33 -9.03
N LEU A 53 -10.32 -5.12 -8.69
CA LEU A 53 -9.44 -4.09 -8.10
C LEU A 53 -8.93 -4.51 -6.71
N ASN A 54 -9.78 -5.05 -5.83
CA ASN A 54 -9.41 -5.56 -4.50
C ASN A 54 -8.35 -6.67 -4.57
N LEU A 55 -8.37 -7.45 -5.65
CA LEU A 55 -7.45 -8.55 -5.86
C LEU A 55 -6.09 -8.10 -6.45
N ASN A 56 -6.06 -7.01 -7.20
CA ASN A 56 -4.89 -6.62 -8.02
C ASN A 56 -4.04 -5.47 -7.44
N LEU A 57 -4.66 -4.48 -6.81
CA LEU A 57 -3.98 -3.22 -6.45
C LEU A 57 -3.00 -3.42 -5.28
N ARG A 58 -1.80 -2.88 -5.41
CA ARG A 58 -0.73 -2.88 -4.38
C ARG A 58 -0.69 -1.56 -3.61
N CYS A 59 -1.02 -0.45 -4.25
CA CYS A 59 -0.87 0.88 -3.65
C CYS A 59 -2.14 1.36 -2.94
N ALA A 60 -3.26 0.62 -3.06
CA ALA A 60 -4.54 0.98 -2.47
C ALA A 60 -4.58 0.72 -0.95
N SER A 61 -5.29 1.59 -0.24
CA SER A 61 -5.71 1.37 1.14
C SER A 61 -7.07 0.68 1.16
N GLN A 62 -8.13 1.30 0.64
CA GLN A 62 -9.53 0.80 0.59
C GLN A 62 -10.24 1.10 -0.72
N ILE A 63 -11.24 0.29 -1.08
CA ILE A 63 -12.13 0.49 -2.24
C ILE A 63 -13.57 0.68 -1.77
N LEU A 64 -14.09 1.90 -1.89
CA LEU A 64 -15.35 2.34 -1.33
C LEU A 64 -16.40 2.55 -2.44
N TYR A 65 -17.43 1.72 -2.48
CA TYR A 65 -18.53 1.82 -3.43
C TYR A 65 -19.65 2.71 -2.86
N CYS A 66 -19.94 3.86 -3.49
CA CYS A 66 -20.90 4.82 -2.98
C CYS A 66 -22.34 4.33 -3.18
N LEU A 67 -23.11 4.28 -2.10
CA LEU A 67 -24.53 3.96 -2.14
C LEU A 67 -25.38 5.22 -2.34
N LYS A 68 -25.02 6.31 -1.66
CA LYS A 68 -25.77 7.57 -1.67
C LYS A 68 -24.87 8.74 -1.29
N SER A 69 -25.03 9.85 -1.99
CA SER A 69 -24.54 11.18 -1.60
C SER A 69 -25.71 12.02 -1.15
N PHE A 70 -25.58 12.75 -0.05
CA PHE A 70 -26.65 13.56 0.54
C PHE A 70 -26.07 14.74 1.32
N LYS A 71 -26.95 15.69 1.70
CA LYS A 71 -26.60 16.80 2.58
C LYS A 71 -27.02 16.48 4.01
N ALA A 72 -26.15 16.74 4.96
CA ALA A 72 -26.44 16.60 6.38
C ALA A 72 -25.66 17.66 7.16
N ASP A 73 -26.39 18.52 7.87
CA ASP A 73 -25.80 19.56 8.70
C ASP A 73 -25.47 19.04 10.11
N ASP A 74 -26.18 18.02 10.56
CA ASP A 74 -26.06 17.42 11.89
C ASP A 74 -26.21 15.89 11.87
N PRO A 75 -25.90 15.20 12.99
CA PRO A 75 -25.89 13.75 13.04
C PRO A 75 -27.29 13.12 12.96
N GLU A 76 -28.34 13.88 13.29
CA GLU A 76 -29.71 13.40 13.11
C GLU A 76 -30.16 13.48 11.66
N ALA A 77 -29.67 14.46 10.89
CA ALA A 77 -29.86 14.48 9.43
C ALA A 77 -29.22 13.25 8.78
N VAL A 78 -28.03 12.85 9.21
CA VAL A 78 -27.41 11.58 8.78
C VAL A 78 -28.32 10.39 9.13
N TYR A 79 -28.80 10.29 10.38
CA TYR A 79 -29.70 9.20 10.77
C TYR A 79 -30.96 9.14 9.89
N ARG A 80 -31.65 10.28 9.70
CA ARG A 80 -32.88 10.37 8.89
C ARG A 80 -32.65 9.94 7.44
N GLU A 81 -31.53 10.32 6.84
CA GLU A 81 -31.20 9.95 5.47
C GLU A 81 -30.90 8.45 5.32
N LEU A 82 -30.28 7.86 6.34
CA LEU A 82 -29.83 6.47 6.29
C LEU A 82 -30.91 5.48 6.74
N VAL A 83 -31.81 5.81 7.66
CA VAL A 83 -32.86 4.88 8.12
C VAL A 83 -33.86 4.54 7.00
N GLU A 84 -34.01 5.42 6.00
CA GLU A 84 -34.87 5.20 4.84
C GLU A 84 -34.27 4.26 3.78
N MET A 85 -32.95 4.05 3.80
CA MET A 85 -32.28 3.18 2.82
C MET A 85 -32.65 1.71 3.04
N PRO A 86 -32.83 0.89 1.99
CA PRO A 86 -33.19 -0.52 2.12
C PRO A 86 -31.97 -1.38 2.50
N TRP A 87 -31.44 -1.21 3.71
CA TRP A 87 -30.28 -1.96 4.21
C TRP A 87 -30.51 -3.47 4.25
N GLU A 88 -31.76 -3.89 4.41
CA GLU A 88 -32.21 -5.28 4.37
C GLU A 88 -31.97 -5.98 3.02
N ASP A 89 -31.70 -5.21 1.96
CA ASP A 89 -31.31 -5.72 0.63
C ASP A 89 -29.79 -5.84 0.46
N LEU A 90 -28.99 -5.32 1.41
CA LEU A 90 -27.54 -5.24 1.32
C LEU A 90 -26.83 -6.07 2.38
N ILE A 91 -27.36 -6.08 3.61
CA ILE A 91 -26.77 -6.76 4.76
C ILE A 91 -27.76 -7.80 5.24
N ASP A 92 -27.28 -9.04 5.39
CA ASP A 92 -28.10 -10.12 5.93
C ASP A 92 -28.59 -9.79 7.35
N PHE A 93 -29.86 -10.07 7.65
CA PHE A 93 -30.48 -9.73 8.94
C PHE A 93 -29.90 -10.51 10.13
N SER A 94 -29.32 -11.69 9.88
CA SER A 94 -28.54 -12.47 10.85
C SER A 94 -27.04 -12.18 10.79
N GLY A 95 -26.65 -11.31 9.86
CA GLY A 95 -25.28 -10.92 9.58
C GLY A 95 -24.65 -10.05 10.66
N TYR A 96 -23.41 -9.67 10.39
CA TYR A 96 -22.65 -8.73 11.20
C TYR A 96 -22.07 -7.67 10.28
N PHE A 97 -22.10 -6.42 10.74
CA PHE A 97 -21.46 -5.32 10.04
C PHE A 97 -20.67 -4.42 10.99
N SER A 98 -19.72 -3.69 10.43
CA SER A 98 -19.01 -2.61 11.12
C SER A 98 -19.23 -1.28 10.42
N VAL A 99 -19.01 -0.21 11.18
CA VAL A 99 -19.10 1.17 10.68
C VAL A 99 -17.79 1.88 10.92
N THR A 100 -17.29 2.50 9.87
CA THR A 100 -16.14 3.40 9.91
C THR A 100 -16.54 4.77 9.39
N SER A 101 -15.79 5.81 9.76
CA SER A 101 -16.04 7.14 9.21
C SER A 101 -14.80 8.03 9.17
N ASN A 102 -14.84 8.96 8.23
CA ASN A 102 -13.97 10.13 8.14
C ASN A 102 -14.87 11.37 8.21
N VAL A 103 -14.86 12.04 9.36
CA VAL A 103 -15.77 13.16 9.63
C VAL A 103 -15.00 14.44 9.91
N ASP A 104 -15.39 15.51 9.22
CA ASP A 104 -14.94 16.89 9.39
C ASP A 104 -16.19 17.79 9.31
N ASN A 105 -16.96 17.81 10.38
CA ASN A 105 -18.19 18.61 10.50
C ASN A 105 -18.25 19.26 11.90
N PRO A 106 -18.64 20.55 12.02
CA PRO A 106 -18.65 21.27 13.30
C PRO A 106 -19.52 20.66 14.41
N THR A 107 -20.53 19.87 14.06
CA THR A 107 -21.47 19.24 15.00
C THR A 107 -20.98 17.92 15.58
N ILE A 108 -19.85 17.39 15.07
CA ILE A 108 -19.25 16.14 15.52
C ILE A 108 -17.92 16.41 16.22
N THR A 109 -17.81 16.00 17.48
CA THR A 109 -16.56 16.07 18.25
C THR A 109 -15.68 14.82 18.09
N THR A 110 -16.29 13.68 17.74
CA THR A 110 -15.59 12.41 17.54
C THR A 110 -16.24 11.58 16.43
N PRO A 111 -15.46 10.97 15.51
CA PRO A 111 -15.99 10.05 14.49
C PRO A 111 -16.77 8.88 15.07
N LEU A 112 -16.50 8.48 16.33
CA LEU A 112 -17.24 7.41 17.00
C LEU A 112 -18.73 7.74 17.13
N PHE A 113 -19.10 9.00 17.32
CA PHE A 113 -20.51 9.38 17.43
C PHE A 113 -21.22 9.27 16.08
N ALA A 114 -20.56 9.65 14.99
CA ALA A 114 -21.09 9.44 13.64
C ALA A 114 -21.26 7.94 13.33
N ASN A 115 -20.28 7.11 13.73
CA ASN A 115 -20.39 5.66 13.57
C ASN A 115 -21.61 5.07 14.30
N LEU A 116 -21.88 5.56 15.52
CA LEU A 116 -23.06 5.15 16.28
C LEU A 116 -24.35 5.51 15.54
N LYS A 117 -24.47 6.73 15.01
CA LYS A 117 -25.66 7.18 14.28
C LYS A 117 -25.94 6.38 13.01
N VAL A 118 -24.90 6.11 12.22
CA VAL A 118 -25.01 5.24 11.03
C VAL A 118 -25.44 3.82 11.44
N LYS A 119 -24.80 3.26 12.48
CA LYS A 119 -25.12 1.92 12.99
C LYS A 119 -26.56 1.83 13.50
N ASP A 120 -27.03 2.84 14.23
CA ASP A 120 -28.40 2.88 14.75
C ASP A 120 -29.41 2.94 13.59
N ALA A 121 -29.17 3.78 12.57
CA ALA A 121 -30.04 3.85 11.39
C ALA A 121 -30.14 2.50 10.63
N ILE A 122 -29.01 1.81 10.45
CA ILE A 122 -28.97 0.48 9.81
C ILE A 122 -29.72 -0.57 10.64
N VAL A 123 -29.46 -0.60 11.95
CA VAL A 123 -30.07 -1.55 12.89
C VAL A 123 -31.59 -1.34 12.95
N ASP A 124 -32.02 -0.10 13.10
CA ASP A 124 -33.44 0.24 13.23
C ASP A 124 -34.20 -0.11 11.94
N ARG A 125 -33.60 0.17 10.78
CA ARG A 125 -34.17 -0.22 9.49
C ARG A 125 -34.33 -1.73 9.35
N ILE A 126 -33.27 -2.50 9.59
CA ILE A 126 -33.31 -3.96 9.44
C ILE A 126 -34.28 -4.56 10.46
N LYS A 127 -34.31 -4.04 11.70
CA LYS A 127 -35.22 -4.50 12.74
C LYS A 127 -36.69 -4.20 12.38
N ASP A 128 -37.00 -3.02 11.85
CA ASP A 128 -38.34 -2.67 11.39
C ASP A 128 -38.83 -3.64 10.28
N LYS A 129 -37.96 -3.94 9.30
CA LYS A 129 -38.34 -4.76 8.14
C LYS A 129 -38.29 -6.27 8.37
N LYS A 130 -37.43 -6.75 9.27
CA LYS A 130 -37.16 -8.19 9.46
C LYS A 130 -37.47 -8.69 10.87
N GLY A 131 -37.80 -7.80 11.81
CA GLY A 131 -38.10 -8.14 13.21
C GLY A 131 -36.88 -8.57 14.03
N ILE A 132 -35.69 -8.62 13.43
CA ILE A 132 -34.45 -9.10 14.06
C ILE A 132 -33.42 -7.97 14.06
N ARG A 133 -32.74 -7.79 15.19
CA ARG A 133 -31.61 -6.86 15.31
C ARG A 133 -30.34 -7.53 14.78
N PRO A 134 -29.69 -6.99 13.73
CA PRO A 134 -28.43 -7.52 13.24
C PRO A 134 -27.30 -7.30 14.26
N ASN A 135 -26.23 -8.08 14.17
CA ASN A 135 -25.06 -7.91 15.01
C ASN A 135 -24.14 -6.81 14.44
N SER A 136 -23.39 -6.12 15.30
CA SER A 136 -22.47 -5.06 14.88
C SER A 136 -21.29 -4.92 15.81
N GLY A 137 -20.14 -4.52 15.30
CA GLY A 137 -18.97 -4.18 16.12
C GLY A 137 -17.84 -3.55 15.32
N SER A 138 -16.62 -3.64 15.83
CA SER A 138 -15.44 -3.02 15.23
C SER A 138 -14.67 -3.90 14.25
N ASP A 139 -15.09 -5.16 14.05
CA ASP A 139 -14.38 -6.11 13.19
C ASP A 139 -14.63 -5.78 11.71
N GLY A 140 -13.54 -5.62 10.95
CA GLY A 140 -13.57 -5.31 9.51
C GLY A 140 -13.60 -6.56 8.62
N ASN A 141 -13.83 -7.74 9.19
CA ASN A 141 -13.84 -9.01 8.43
C ASN A 141 -15.19 -9.37 7.79
N LYS A 142 -16.22 -8.55 7.93
CA LYS A 142 -17.55 -8.78 7.33
C LYS A 142 -18.01 -7.56 6.54
N ALA A 143 -19.32 -7.28 6.47
CA ALA A 143 -19.83 -6.09 5.80
C ALA A 143 -19.31 -4.84 6.52
N VAL A 144 -18.74 -3.90 5.78
CA VAL A 144 -18.23 -2.65 6.33
C VAL A 144 -18.90 -1.49 5.62
N VAL A 145 -19.54 -0.63 6.41
CA VAL A 145 -20.15 0.61 5.94
C VAL A 145 -19.23 1.76 6.30
N HIS A 146 -18.95 2.64 5.34
CA HIS A 146 -18.09 3.79 5.54
C HIS A 146 -18.85 5.09 5.29
N LEU A 147 -18.81 6.01 6.26
CA LEU A 147 -19.32 7.37 6.11
C LEU A 147 -18.17 8.34 5.89
N TYR A 148 -18.16 9.03 4.76
CA TYR A 148 -17.39 10.25 4.58
C TYR A 148 -18.32 11.43 4.78
N TRP A 149 -18.01 12.33 5.71
CA TRP A 149 -18.85 13.50 5.98
C TRP A 149 -17.97 14.71 6.21
N LYS A 150 -18.04 15.69 5.30
CA LYS A 150 -17.27 16.91 5.37
C LYS A 150 -18.17 18.10 5.13
N ASP A 151 -18.09 19.09 6.02
CA ASP A 151 -19.02 20.23 6.01
C ASP A 151 -20.46 19.70 5.95
N SER A 152 -21.29 20.16 5.00
CA SER A 152 -22.64 19.62 4.81
C SER A 152 -22.72 18.42 3.87
N ASP A 153 -21.62 18.02 3.21
CA ASP A 153 -21.59 16.94 2.23
C ASP A 153 -21.28 15.59 2.86
N ALA A 154 -22.19 14.64 2.69
CA ALA A 154 -22.03 13.27 3.17
C ALA A 154 -22.15 12.25 2.04
N ASP A 155 -21.29 11.24 2.09
CA ASP A 155 -21.32 10.06 1.23
C ASP A 155 -21.32 8.81 2.11
N ILE A 156 -22.26 7.90 1.86
CA ILE A 156 -22.29 6.58 2.50
C ILE A 156 -21.85 5.52 1.50
N PHE A 157 -20.90 4.68 1.91
CA PHE A 157 -20.27 3.67 1.07
C PHE A 157 -20.38 2.27 1.67
N ILE A 158 -20.31 1.28 0.80
CA ILE A 158 -19.80 -0.05 1.16
C ILE A 158 -18.29 -0.04 0.99
N ASP A 159 -17.55 -0.36 2.04
CA ASP A 159 -16.13 -0.70 1.93
C ASP A 159 -16.04 -2.15 1.44
N THR A 160 -15.67 -2.29 0.17
CA THR A 160 -15.57 -3.59 -0.50
C THR A 160 -14.31 -4.35 -0.07
N SER A 161 -13.35 -3.68 0.54
CA SER A 161 -12.09 -4.26 1.00
C SER A 161 -12.25 -4.91 2.37
N GLY A 162 -12.84 -4.20 3.34
CA GLY A 162 -12.88 -4.62 4.74
C GLY A 162 -11.56 -4.29 5.44
N GLU A 163 -10.78 -5.28 5.88
CA GLU A 163 -9.41 -4.99 6.33
C GLU A 163 -8.61 -4.29 5.22
N THR A 164 -7.70 -3.40 5.60
CA THR A 164 -6.95 -2.59 4.62
C THR A 164 -6.18 -3.42 3.59
N LEU A 165 -6.27 -3.03 2.31
CA LEU A 165 -5.46 -3.59 1.22
C LEU A 165 -3.98 -3.23 1.36
N ALA A 166 -3.66 -2.18 2.10
CA ALA A 166 -2.27 -1.76 2.29
C ALA A 166 -1.41 -2.81 3.04
N LYS A 167 -2.06 -3.81 3.65
CA LYS A 167 -1.45 -5.03 4.18
C LYS A 167 -1.67 -6.16 3.18
N HIS A 168 -0.62 -6.58 2.46
CA HIS A 168 -0.71 -7.61 1.42
C HIS A 168 -0.84 -9.06 1.94
N GLY A 169 -0.97 -9.28 3.25
CA GLY A 169 -1.36 -10.56 3.83
C GLY A 169 -0.25 -11.60 4.06
N TYR A 170 0.94 -11.43 3.46
CA TYR A 170 2.04 -12.37 3.65
C TYR A 170 2.83 -12.14 4.96
N ARG A 171 2.81 -10.93 5.52
CA ARG A 171 3.61 -10.59 6.70
C ARG A 171 3.01 -11.20 7.96
N LYS A 172 3.65 -12.24 8.48
CA LYS A 172 3.28 -12.86 9.76
C LYS A 172 4.10 -12.31 10.93
N ILE A 173 5.33 -11.88 10.66
CA ILE A 173 6.24 -11.37 11.69
C ILE A 173 6.66 -9.94 11.29
N PRO A 174 6.15 -8.90 11.97
CA PRO A 174 6.36 -7.52 11.55
C PRO A 174 7.82 -7.03 11.70
N GLY A 175 8.62 -7.63 12.58
CA GLY A 175 9.94 -7.08 12.92
C GLY A 175 9.82 -5.72 13.62
N LYS A 176 10.93 -4.98 13.73
CA LYS A 176 10.97 -3.65 14.37
C LYS A 176 10.52 -2.58 13.36
N ALA A 177 9.39 -1.93 13.63
CA ALA A 177 8.84 -0.80 12.86
C ALA A 177 8.83 -1.01 11.33
N PRO A 178 8.13 -2.03 10.80
CA PRO A 178 8.13 -2.32 9.37
C PRO A 178 7.49 -1.20 8.55
N MET A 179 8.05 -0.99 7.35
CA MET A 179 7.36 -0.28 6.28
C MET A 179 6.09 -1.05 5.89
N LEU A 180 4.97 -0.33 5.73
CA LEU A 180 3.71 -0.89 5.23
C LEU A 180 3.90 -1.45 3.82
N GLU A 181 3.27 -2.58 3.49
CA GLU A 181 3.47 -3.30 2.23
C GLU A 181 3.13 -2.42 1.00
N ALA A 182 2.01 -1.69 1.02
CA ALA A 182 1.68 -0.75 -0.04
C ALA A 182 2.72 0.37 -0.23
N LEU A 183 3.30 0.87 0.87
CA LEU A 183 4.36 1.88 0.79
C LEU A 183 5.62 1.28 0.17
N ALA A 184 6.01 0.07 0.56
CA ALA A 184 7.15 -0.63 -0.02
C ALA A 184 6.94 -0.93 -1.51
N ALA A 185 5.75 -1.37 -1.92
CA ALA A 185 5.40 -1.55 -3.32
C ALA A 185 5.52 -0.24 -4.11
N SER A 186 4.98 0.87 -3.59
CA SER A 186 5.12 2.19 -4.22
C SER A 186 6.57 2.67 -4.30
N VAL A 187 7.40 2.39 -3.28
CA VAL A 187 8.84 2.69 -3.30
C VAL A 187 9.52 1.95 -4.44
N VAL A 188 9.27 0.64 -4.59
CA VAL A 188 9.81 -0.16 -5.70
C VAL A 188 9.31 0.36 -7.05
N LEU A 189 8.01 0.60 -7.20
CA LEU A 189 7.39 1.11 -8.44
C LEU A 189 7.88 2.50 -8.84
N SER A 190 8.30 3.32 -7.87
CA SER A 190 8.84 4.66 -8.12
C SER A 190 10.29 4.68 -8.59
N SER A 191 10.99 3.56 -8.42
CA SER A 191 12.39 3.39 -8.84
C SER A 191 12.49 3.16 -10.36
N LYS A 192 13.70 3.20 -10.89
CA LYS A 192 14.01 2.86 -12.28
C LYS A 192 14.22 1.34 -12.48
N TRP A 193 13.81 0.51 -11.53
CA TRP A 193 13.98 -0.93 -11.64
C TRP A 193 13.13 -1.52 -12.76
N ASP A 194 13.76 -2.26 -13.67
CA ASP A 194 13.12 -2.87 -14.83
C ASP A 194 12.50 -4.24 -14.56
N GLN A 195 12.54 -4.69 -13.30
CA GLN A 195 12.00 -5.97 -12.82
C GLN A 195 12.72 -7.22 -13.38
N LYS A 196 13.86 -7.02 -14.06
CA LYS A 196 14.65 -8.08 -14.71
C LYS A 196 16.10 -8.09 -14.24
N THR A 197 16.63 -6.91 -13.93
CA THR A 197 17.98 -6.69 -13.43
C THR A 197 18.06 -6.87 -11.92
N PRO A 198 19.26 -7.03 -11.33
CA PRO A 198 19.38 -7.29 -9.91
C PRO A 198 18.70 -6.23 -9.02
N PHE A 199 18.07 -6.70 -7.96
CA PHE A 199 17.50 -5.86 -6.90
C PHE A 199 18.23 -6.15 -5.59
N VAL A 200 18.95 -5.16 -5.07
CA VAL A 200 19.71 -5.30 -3.82
C VAL A 200 19.05 -4.45 -2.75
N ASN A 201 18.69 -5.05 -1.62
CA ASN A 201 18.15 -4.36 -0.45
C ASN A 201 19.01 -4.66 0.78
N PRO A 202 20.10 -3.90 0.98
CA PRO A 202 20.86 -3.95 2.22
C PRO A 202 20.06 -3.28 3.35
N MET A 203 20.34 -3.69 4.60
CA MET A 203 19.54 -3.31 5.76
C MET A 203 18.05 -3.64 5.56
N CYS A 204 17.76 -4.88 5.16
CA CYS A 204 16.43 -5.30 4.71
C CYS A 204 15.39 -5.33 5.83
N GLY A 205 15.80 -5.32 7.11
CA GLY A 205 14.90 -5.43 8.24
C GLY A 205 14.04 -6.69 8.13
N SER A 206 12.71 -6.54 8.06
CA SER A 206 11.77 -7.66 7.88
C SER A 206 11.56 -8.10 6.42
N GLY A 207 12.37 -7.59 5.48
CA GLY A 207 12.44 -8.04 4.10
C GLY A 207 11.39 -7.44 3.17
N THR A 208 10.64 -6.44 3.62
CA THR A 208 9.47 -5.93 2.91
C THR A 208 9.77 -5.49 1.48
N LEU A 209 10.81 -4.68 1.27
CA LEU A 209 11.16 -4.17 -0.06
C LEU A 209 11.58 -5.31 -1.00
N ALA A 210 12.40 -6.25 -0.53
CA ALA A 210 12.80 -7.42 -1.30
C ALA A 210 11.63 -8.34 -1.65
N ILE A 211 10.69 -8.54 -0.73
CA ILE A 211 9.49 -9.35 -0.97
C ILE A 211 8.58 -8.65 -1.99
N GLU A 212 8.29 -7.36 -1.84
CA GLU A 212 7.49 -6.61 -2.82
C GLU A 212 8.14 -6.61 -4.20
N ALA A 213 9.46 -6.45 -4.28
CA ALA A 213 10.20 -6.56 -5.54
C ALA A 213 9.99 -7.95 -6.19
N ALA A 214 10.10 -9.03 -5.42
CA ALA A 214 9.87 -10.39 -5.91
C ALA A 214 8.42 -10.59 -6.38
N LEU A 215 7.43 -10.06 -5.64
CA LEU A 215 6.02 -10.14 -6.01
C LEU A 215 5.71 -9.34 -7.29
N ILE A 216 6.32 -8.17 -7.45
CA ILE A 216 6.20 -7.34 -8.65
C ILE A 216 6.81 -8.06 -9.86
N ALA A 217 8.07 -8.49 -9.78
CA ALA A 217 8.76 -9.13 -10.89
C ALA A 217 8.13 -10.46 -11.34
N THR A 218 7.45 -11.16 -10.43
CA THR A 218 6.74 -12.40 -10.75
C THR A 218 5.25 -12.21 -11.04
N ASN A 219 4.80 -10.96 -11.13
CA ASN A 219 3.40 -10.57 -11.34
C ASN A 219 2.42 -11.24 -10.34
N ARG A 220 2.89 -11.55 -9.12
CA ARG A 220 2.06 -12.06 -8.03
C ARG A 220 1.32 -10.90 -7.37
N ARG A 221 -0.01 -10.95 -7.37
CA ARG A 221 -0.86 -9.89 -6.83
C ARG A 221 -1.21 -10.09 -5.36
N PRO A 222 -1.40 -9.01 -4.56
CA PRO A 222 -1.73 -9.12 -3.14
C PRO A 222 -2.97 -9.98 -2.86
N GLY A 223 -3.95 -9.98 -3.76
CA GLY A 223 -5.17 -10.78 -3.59
C GLY A 223 -4.97 -12.29 -3.57
N LEU A 224 -3.79 -12.81 -3.93
CA LEU A 224 -3.48 -14.23 -3.78
C LEU A 224 -3.31 -14.68 -2.32
N TYR A 225 -3.02 -13.74 -1.41
CA TYR A 225 -2.73 -13.99 0.00
C TYR A 225 -3.91 -13.71 0.93
N ARG A 226 -5.07 -13.36 0.36
CA ARG A 226 -6.26 -12.97 1.10
C ARG A 226 -7.49 -13.73 0.58
N MET A 227 -8.31 -14.22 1.50
CA MET A 227 -9.50 -15.02 1.19
C MET A 227 -10.80 -14.42 1.71
N ASN A 228 -10.73 -13.23 2.33
CA ASN A 228 -11.89 -12.56 2.90
C ASN A 228 -11.86 -11.07 2.57
N TYR A 229 -12.98 -10.54 2.11
CA TYR A 229 -13.14 -9.14 1.70
C TYR A 229 -14.53 -8.63 2.09
N GLY A 230 -14.68 -7.32 2.27
CA GLY A 230 -15.95 -6.69 2.62
C GLY A 230 -17.08 -7.01 1.63
N PHE A 231 -16.78 -7.07 0.33
CA PHE A 231 -17.78 -7.40 -0.72
C PHE A 231 -18.41 -8.79 -0.57
N MET A 232 -17.72 -9.74 0.06
CA MET A 232 -18.21 -11.12 0.21
C MET A 232 -19.40 -11.23 1.18
N HIS A 233 -19.63 -10.18 1.97
CA HIS A 233 -20.65 -10.12 3.00
C HIS A 233 -21.81 -9.21 2.63
N ILE A 234 -21.91 -8.83 1.36
CA ILE A 234 -23.00 -8.04 0.79
C ILE A 234 -23.95 -8.98 0.05
N LEU A 235 -25.25 -8.85 0.31
CA LEU A 235 -26.27 -9.64 -0.36
C LEU A 235 -26.21 -9.44 -1.88
N GLY A 236 -26.22 -10.56 -2.61
CA GLY A 236 -26.01 -10.59 -4.05
C GLY A 236 -24.57 -10.88 -4.50
N TYR A 237 -23.64 -11.09 -3.56
CA TYR A 237 -22.30 -11.57 -3.88
C TYR A 237 -22.36 -12.95 -4.58
N ASP A 238 -21.66 -13.03 -5.71
CA ASP A 238 -21.45 -14.26 -6.47
C ASP A 238 -20.00 -14.72 -6.29
N GLU A 239 -19.82 -15.87 -5.66
CA GLU A 239 -18.50 -16.45 -5.40
C GLU A 239 -17.76 -16.85 -6.68
N GLU A 240 -18.48 -17.16 -7.77
CA GLU A 240 -17.86 -17.54 -9.03
C GLU A 240 -17.04 -16.40 -9.61
N VAL A 241 -17.51 -15.16 -9.47
CA VAL A 241 -16.79 -13.95 -9.93
C VAL A 241 -15.44 -13.81 -9.21
N PHE A 242 -15.43 -14.00 -7.88
CA PHE A 242 -14.18 -13.95 -7.11
C PHE A 242 -13.21 -15.06 -7.52
N PHE A 243 -13.69 -16.31 -7.61
CA PHE A 243 -12.83 -17.43 -7.95
C PHE A 243 -12.32 -17.37 -9.40
N ALA A 244 -13.10 -16.82 -10.33
CA ALA A 244 -12.67 -16.56 -11.71
C ALA A 244 -11.52 -15.55 -11.74
N GLU A 245 -11.67 -14.38 -11.09
CA GLU A 245 -10.60 -13.37 -11.00
C GLU A 245 -9.37 -13.94 -10.30
N ARG A 246 -9.56 -14.67 -9.21
CA ARG A 246 -8.48 -15.30 -8.45
C ARG A 246 -7.74 -16.38 -9.27
N ARG A 247 -8.41 -17.03 -10.22
CA ARG A 247 -7.80 -17.98 -11.17
C ARG A 247 -6.95 -17.24 -12.20
N ILE A 248 -7.43 -16.14 -12.77
CA ILE A 248 -6.65 -15.26 -13.66
C ILE A 248 -5.35 -14.83 -12.95
N LEU A 249 -5.45 -14.45 -11.67
CA LEU A 249 -4.27 -14.08 -10.88
C LEU A 249 -3.25 -15.22 -10.71
N LYS A 250 -3.70 -16.47 -10.56
CA LYS A 250 -2.82 -17.64 -10.44
C LYS A 250 -2.13 -17.94 -11.77
N ASP A 251 -2.87 -17.82 -12.88
CA ASP A 251 -2.40 -18.20 -14.21
C ASP A 251 -1.38 -17.19 -14.77
N GLN A 252 -1.45 -15.92 -14.37
CA GLN A 252 -0.48 -14.88 -14.79
C GLN A 252 0.86 -14.89 -14.02
N VAL A 253 1.01 -15.75 -13.00
CA VAL A 253 2.24 -15.79 -12.17
C VAL A 253 3.41 -16.30 -13.00
N ILE A 254 4.49 -15.52 -13.04
CA ILE A 254 5.74 -15.91 -13.68
C ILE A 254 6.50 -16.82 -12.70
N LYS A 255 6.62 -18.11 -13.03
CA LYS A 255 7.24 -19.12 -12.16
C LYS A 255 8.76 -19.20 -12.30
N ASN A 256 9.26 -19.05 -13.53
CA ASN A 256 10.67 -19.15 -13.85
C ASN A 256 11.14 -17.76 -14.27
N ILE A 257 11.92 -17.11 -13.42
CA ILE A 257 12.57 -15.85 -13.73
C ILE A 257 14.03 -15.95 -13.31
N ASP A 258 14.93 -15.57 -14.21
CA ASP A 258 16.34 -15.43 -13.90
C ASP A 258 16.56 -14.01 -13.36
N LEU A 259 16.22 -13.82 -12.09
CA LEU A 259 16.31 -12.55 -11.39
C LEU A 259 17.04 -12.75 -10.07
N GLN A 260 18.03 -11.89 -9.80
CA GLN A 260 18.74 -11.87 -8.54
C GLN A 260 18.16 -10.82 -7.61
N ILE A 261 17.50 -11.26 -6.54
CA ILE A 261 17.11 -10.39 -5.42
C ILE A 261 18.01 -10.73 -4.24
N ILE A 262 18.69 -9.73 -3.69
CA ILE A 262 19.63 -9.89 -2.58
C ILE A 262 19.12 -9.04 -1.42
N ALA A 263 18.97 -9.63 -0.25
CA ALA A 263 18.50 -8.96 0.96
C ALA A 263 19.42 -9.31 2.13
N THR A 264 20.05 -8.30 2.71
CA THR A 264 21.02 -8.48 3.78
C THR A 264 20.69 -7.59 4.97
N ASP A 265 21.01 -8.07 6.17
CA ASP A 265 20.92 -7.27 7.39
C ASP A 265 22.00 -7.70 8.38
N ILE A 266 22.45 -6.78 9.22
CA ILE A 266 23.42 -7.08 10.28
C ILE A 266 22.80 -7.89 11.41
N SER A 267 21.47 -7.83 11.54
CA SER A 267 20.71 -8.58 12.53
C SER A 267 20.28 -9.94 11.99
N GLU A 268 20.80 -11.01 12.59
CA GLU A 268 20.38 -12.38 12.31
C GLU A 268 18.86 -12.57 12.46
N ASP A 269 18.27 -12.02 13.54
CA ASP A 269 16.82 -12.02 13.76
C ASP A 269 16.05 -11.39 12.60
N ALA A 270 16.54 -10.27 12.06
CA ALA A 270 15.90 -9.57 10.95
C ALA A 270 15.92 -10.41 9.66
N VAL A 271 17.06 -11.04 9.36
CA VAL A 271 17.20 -11.94 8.21
C VAL A 271 16.28 -13.16 8.36
N ASP A 272 16.19 -13.75 9.55
CA ASP A 272 15.29 -14.88 9.82
C ASP A 272 13.81 -14.52 9.70
N VAL A 273 13.41 -13.33 10.17
CA VAL A 273 12.07 -12.79 9.96
C VAL A 273 11.80 -12.60 8.47
N SER A 274 12.77 -12.07 7.72
CA SER A 274 12.67 -11.85 6.28
C SER A 274 12.44 -13.16 5.52
N ARG A 275 13.22 -14.21 5.83
CA ARG A 275 13.05 -15.55 5.25
C ARG A 275 11.65 -16.12 5.53
N LYS A 276 11.15 -16.02 6.76
CA LYS A 276 9.81 -16.52 7.14
C LYS A 276 8.68 -15.77 6.42
N ASN A 277 8.80 -14.44 6.30
CA ASN A 277 7.84 -13.64 5.55
C ASN A 277 7.89 -13.95 4.05
N ALA A 278 9.09 -14.10 3.46
CA ALA A 278 9.26 -14.47 2.05
C ALA A 278 8.70 -15.86 1.74
N LYS A 279 8.86 -16.82 2.66
CA LYS A 279 8.27 -18.17 2.56
C LYS A 279 6.74 -18.10 2.58
N THR A 280 6.17 -17.25 3.43
CA THR A 280 4.71 -17.02 3.45
C THR A 280 4.22 -16.37 2.15
N ALA A 281 5.03 -15.47 1.58
CA ALA A 281 4.77 -14.87 0.27
C ALA A 281 5.03 -15.84 -0.91
N GLY A 282 5.68 -16.99 -0.69
CA GLY A 282 6.02 -17.95 -1.74
C GLY A 282 7.10 -17.46 -2.71
N VAL A 283 8.01 -16.61 -2.23
CA VAL A 283 9.11 -16.00 -3.02
C VAL A 283 10.49 -16.15 -2.35
N ASP A 284 10.59 -16.95 -1.30
CA ASP A 284 11.86 -17.19 -0.58
C ASP A 284 12.97 -17.73 -1.47
N THR A 285 12.63 -18.59 -2.44
CA THR A 285 13.59 -19.14 -3.41
C THR A 285 14.10 -18.12 -4.43
N LEU A 286 13.47 -16.94 -4.52
CA LEU A 286 13.88 -15.85 -5.42
C LEU A 286 14.80 -14.84 -4.73
N ILE A 287 14.98 -14.95 -3.41
CA ILE A 287 15.69 -13.96 -2.61
C ILE A 287 16.88 -14.63 -1.90
N SER A 288 18.08 -14.14 -2.15
CA SER A 288 19.28 -14.51 -1.41
C SER A 288 19.36 -13.71 -0.12
N PHE A 289 19.35 -14.41 1.01
CA PHE A 289 19.36 -13.81 2.34
C PHE A 289 20.67 -14.09 3.08
N GLU A 290 21.37 -13.04 3.49
CA GLU A 290 22.67 -13.13 4.17
C GLU A 290 22.73 -12.20 5.39
N VAL A 291 23.38 -12.67 6.46
CA VAL A 291 23.67 -11.88 7.66
C VAL A 291 25.04 -11.25 7.49
N CYS A 292 25.08 -9.96 7.22
CA CYS A 292 26.33 -9.21 7.06
C CYS A 292 26.09 -7.71 7.31
N ASP A 293 27.18 -6.96 7.50
CA ASP A 293 27.09 -5.50 7.40
C ASP A 293 26.74 -5.12 5.95
N PHE A 294 25.97 -4.03 5.76
CA PHE A 294 25.56 -3.61 4.42
C PHE A 294 26.76 -3.31 3.50
N ALA A 295 27.90 -2.90 4.05
CA ALA A 295 29.12 -2.63 3.30
C ALA A 295 29.75 -3.90 2.71
N GLU A 296 29.39 -5.08 3.22
CA GLU A 296 29.85 -6.39 2.72
C GLU A 296 28.81 -7.03 1.79
N THR A 297 27.68 -6.36 1.54
CA THR A 297 26.64 -6.91 0.67
C THR A 297 27.14 -7.02 -0.76
N LYS A 298 27.15 -8.24 -1.28
CA LYS A 298 27.58 -8.50 -2.65
C LYS A 298 26.62 -7.85 -3.66
N VAL A 299 27.14 -6.91 -4.45
CA VAL A 299 26.44 -6.32 -5.58
C VAL A 299 26.88 -7.03 -6.86
N PRO A 300 25.97 -7.62 -7.66
CA PRO A 300 26.35 -8.33 -8.87
C PRO A 300 27.04 -7.42 -9.90
N ASP A 301 28.12 -7.93 -10.50
CA ASP A 301 28.87 -7.25 -11.56
C ASP A 301 28.03 -7.03 -12.83
N GLY A 302 28.46 -6.10 -13.69
CA GLY A 302 27.82 -5.83 -14.99
C GLY A 302 26.77 -4.72 -14.99
N GLY A 303 26.59 -4.05 -13.84
CA GLY A 303 26.03 -2.70 -13.68
C GLY A 303 24.75 -2.43 -14.45
N LYS A 304 23.58 -2.77 -13.88
CA LYS A 304 22.27 -2.46 -14.47
C LYS A 304 21.06 -2.61 -13.52
N GLY A 305 21.26 -2.72 -12.22
CA GLY A 305 20.18 -2.97 -11.25
C GLY A 305 19.80 -1.76 -10.39
N VAL A 306 19.11 -2.04 -9.29
CA VAL A 306 18.83 -1.06 -8.24
C VAL A 306 19.34 -1.52 -6.88
N VAL A 307 19.79 -0.57 -6.07
CA VAL A 307 20.12 -0.78 -4.66
C VAL A 307 19.22 0.12 -3.82
N ILE A 308 18.35 -0.45 -2.99
CA ILE A 308 17.38 0.32 -2.19
C ILE A 308 17.64 0.10 -0.70
N PHE A 309 17.92 1.20 0.01
CA PHE A 309 18.08 1.24 1.46
C PHE A 309 16.84 1.81 2.14
N ASN A 310 16.52 1.27 3.32
CA ASN A 310 15.58 1.86 4.27
C ASN A 310 16.19 1.85 5.69
N PRO A 311 17.23 2.66 5.94
CA PRO A 311 17.95 2.67 7.20
C PRO A 311 17.10 3.29 8.32
N GLU A 312 17.53 3.15 9.58
CA GLU A 312 16.89 3.86 10.70
C GLU A 312 16.97 5.41 10.53
N TYR A 313 15.95 6.12 11.03
CA TYR A 313 15.84 7.59 10.86
C TYR A 313 16.30 8.40 12.09
N GLY A 314 16.59 7.76 13.22
CA GLY A 314 17.16 8.43 14.39
C GLY A 314 16.17 9.18 15.31
N GLU A 315 14.91 8.76 15.36
CA GLU A 315 13.84 9.36 16.20
C GLU A 315 14.09 9.34 17.72
N ARG A 316 15.11 8.61 18.21
CA ARG A 316 15.45 8.53 19.65
C ARG A 316 16.69 9.36 19.96
N LEU A 317 16.58 10.26 20.95
CA LEU A 317 17.70 11.07 21.47
C LEU A 317 18.86 10.17 21.90
N GLY A 318 20.07 10.45 21.39
CA GLY A 318 21.32 9.71 21.70
C GLY A 318 21.86 8.79 20.59
N VAL A 319 21.07 8.51 19.54
CA VAL A 319 21.48 7.62 18.42
C VAL A 319 22.05 8.40 17.22
N HIS A 320 21.99 9.72 17.25
CA HIS A 320 22.25 10.57 16.10
C HIS A 320 23.68 10.45 15.53
N SER A 321 24.72 10.47 16.39
CA SER A 321 26.12 10.43 15.92
C SER A 321 26.50 9.10 15.26
N LYS A 322 26.00 7.96 15.76
CA LYS A 322 26.19 6.65 15.14
C LYS A 322 25.49 6.56 13.78
N LEU A 323 24.31 7.18 13.66
CA LEU A 323 23.57 7.22 12.41
C LEU A 323 24.24 8.13 11.38
N GLU A 324 24.85 9.25 11.78
CA GLU A 324 25.63 10.08 10.85
C GLU A 324 26.77 9.28 10.22
N LEU A 325 27.50 8.50 11.02
CA LEU A 325 28.55 7.60 10.51
C LEU A 325 27.96 6.53 9.58
N THR A 326 26.81 5.95 9.94
CA THR A 326 26.11 4.95 9.13
C THR A 326 25.73 5.52 7.76
N TYR A 327 25.12 6.71 7.71
CA TYR A 327 24.72 7.35 6.45
C TYR A 327 25.93 7.72 5.58
N LYS A 328 27.04 8.14 6.20
CA LYS A 328 28.30 8.34 5.48
C LYS A 328 28.80 7.04 4.85
N ARG A 329 28.83 5.94 5.61
CA ARG A 329 29.22 4.61 5.12
C ARG A 329 28.32 4.11 3.99
N ILE A 330 27.01 4.39 4.04
CA ILE A 330 26.09 4.08 2.92
C ILE A 330 26.53 4.83 1.65
N GLY A 331 26.87 6.12 1.76
CA GLY A 331 27.40 6.89 0.65
C GLY A 331 28.70 6.33 0.07
N ASP A 332 29.61 5.90 0.94
CA ASP A 332 30.87 5.26 0.54
C ASP A 332 30.60 3.94 -0.21
N PHE A 333 29.74 3.07 0.32
CA PHE A 333 29.32 1.81 -0.32
C PHE A 333 28.67 2.03 -1.70
N LEU A 334 27.72 2.97 -1.80
CA LEU A 334 27.09 3.30 -3.08
C LEU A 334 28.12 3.77 -4.13
N LYS A 335 29.15 4.51 -3.71
CA LYS A 335 30.18 5.02 -4.62
C LYS A 335 31.21 3.98 -5.02
N GLN A 336 31.57 3.07 -4.12
CA GLN A 336 32.66 2.11 -4.30
C GLN A 336 32.16 0.84 -4.99
N ASP A 337 31.05 0.29 -4.52
CA ASP A 337 30.63 -1.09 -4.83
C ASP A 337 29.37 -1.16 -5.70
N CYS A 338 28.59 -0.07 -5.80
CA CYS A 338 27.33 -0.05 -6.54
C CYS A 338 27.44 0.66 -7.91
N LYS A 339 28.61 0.67 -8.54
CA LYS A 339 28.82 1.34 -9.83
C LYS A 339 27.97 0.70 -10.94
N GLY A 340 27.36 1.53 -11.78
CA GLY A 340 26.42 1.14 -12.82
C GLY A 340 24.97 0.93 -12.34
N TYR A 341 24.69 1.01 -11.04
CA TYR A 341 23.33 0.85 -10.48
C TYR A 341 22.63 2.19 -10.27
N PHE A 342 21.30 2.14 -10.11
CA PHE A 342 20.57 3.22 -9.46
C PHE A 342 20.50 2.97 -7.95
N GLY A 343 21.05 3.90 -7.18
CA GLY A 343 21.00 3.86 -5.72
C GLY A 343 19.79 4.63 -5.19
N TYR A 344 19.13 4.08 -4.17
CA TYR A 344 17.99 4.69 -3.50
C TYR A 344 18.14 4.62 -2.00
N ILE A 345 17.91 5.73 -1.31
CA ILE A 345 17.88 5.79 0.15
C ILE A 345 16.55 6.39 0.58
N PHE A 346 15.72 5.59 1.24
CA PHE A 346 14.47 6.02 1.84
C PHE A 346 14.72 6.50 3.28
N THR A 347 14.48 7.78 3.57
CA THR A 347 14.71 8.34 4.91
C THR A 347 13.71 9.43 5.26
N GLY A 348 13.34 9.48 6.55
CA GLY A 348 12.59 10.60 7.15
C GLY A 348 13.47 11.70 7.74
N ASN A 349 14.80 11.56 7.69
CA ASN A 349 15.72 12.49 8.36
C ASN A 349 16.59 13.27 7.35
N PRO A 350 16.27 14.54 7.07
CA PRO A 350 17.01 15.36 6.13
C PRO A 350 18.42 15.72 6.59
N ASP A 351 18.72 15.69 7.89
CA ASP A 351 20.06 15.97 8.42
C ASP A 351 21.00 14.77 8.25
N LEU A 352 20.50 13.55 8.49
CA LEU A 352 21.23 12.33 8.17
C LEU A 352 21.46 12.20 6.65
N ALA A 353 20.47 12.60 5.83
CA ALA A 353 20.63 12.61 4.38
C ALA A 353 21.81 13.46 3.90
N LYS A 354 22.15 14.56 4.58
CA LYS A 354 23.31 15.40 4.25
C LYS A 354 24.65 14.67 4.44
N LYS A 355 24.68 13.62 5.27
CA LYS A 355 25.91 12.86 5.60
C LYS A 355 26.28 11.82 4.56
N ILE A 356 25.38 11.50 3.63
CA ILE A 356 25.60 10.55 2.53
C ILE A 356 26.75 11.02 1.62
N GLY A 357 26.99 12.33 1.50
CA GLY A 357 28.10 12.85 0.70
C GLY A 357 27.95 12.69 -0.82
N LEU A 358 26.77 12.25 -1.28
CA LEU A 358 26.38 12.17 -2.69
C LEU A 358 25.25 13.16 -2.99
N LYS A 359 25.25 13.72 -4.20
CA LYS A 359 24.16 14.59 -4.66
C LYS A 359 23.04 13.74 -5.25
N ALA A 360 21.87 13.77 -4.62
CA ALA A 360 20.68 13.10 -5.16
C ALA A 360 20.22 13.76 -6.47
N THR A 361 19.94 12.95 -7.48
CA THR A 361 19.44 13.37 -8.80
C THR A 361 17.95 13.67 -8.75
N ARG A 362 17.20 12.91 -7.95
CA ARG A 362 15.76 13.06 -7.73
C ARG A 362 15.42 12.81 -6.27
N LYS A 363 14.40 13.49 -5.75
CA LYS A 363 13.84 13.27 -4.41
C LYS A 363 12.35 13.03 -4.56
N ILE A 364 11.88 11.85 -4.17
CA ILE A 364 10.48 11.46 -4.28
C ILE A 364 9.84 11.50 -2.89
N GLU A 365 8.68 12.12 -2.78
CA GLU A 365 7.98 12.31 -1.51
C GLU A 365 7.15 11.09 -1.12
N PHE A 366 7.23 10.70 0.14
CA PHE A 366 6.43 9.62 0.72
C PHE A 366 6.07 9.96 2.18
N TYR A 367 5.12 9.20 2.74
CA TYR A 367 4.82 9.25 4.17
C TYR A 367 4.88 7.85 4.76
N ASN A 368 5.65 7.67 5.84
CA ASN A 368 5.62 6.46 6.65
C ASN A 368 4.78 6.74 7.92
N GLY A 369 3.49 6.39 7.87
CA GLY A 369 2.53 6.87 8.85
C GLY A 369 2.40 8.39 8.77
N LYS A 370 2.75 9.09 9.85
CA LYS A 370 2.76 10.56 9.89
C LYS A 370 4.11 11.18 9.54
N LEU A 371 5.16 10.36 9.43
CA LEU A 371 6.52 10.83 9.19
C LEU A 371 6.68 11.22 7.71
N ASP A 372 7.15 12.44 7.46
CA ASP A 372 7.50 12.90 6.13
C ASP A 372 8.82 12.26 5.69
N CYS A 373 8.76 11.43 4.65
CA CYS A 373 9.90 10.68 4.13
C CYS A 373 10.22 11.11 2.70
N ARG A 374 11.47 10.89 2.31
CA ARG A 374 11.94 11.06 0.94
C ARG A 374 12.68 9.80 0.49
N MET A 375 12.44 9.38 -0.74
CA MET A 375 13.34 8.48 -1.45
C MET A 375 14.32 9.31 -2.27
N LEU A 376 15.59 9.24 -1.91
CA LEU A 376 16.69 9.93 -2.57
C LEU A 376 17.27 9.02 -3.64
N GLU A 377 17.25 9.46 -4.90
CA GLU A 377 17.79 8.71 -6.04
C GLU A 377 19.20 9.19 -6.39
N TYR A 378 20.09 8.24 -6.66
CA TYR A 378 21.47 8.45 -7.05
C TYR A 378 21.75 7.66 -8.33
N GLU A 379 22.36 8.31 -9.31
CA GLU A 379 22.89 7.64 -10.50
C GLU A 379 24.36 7.34 -10.25
N LEU A 380 24.72 6.06 -10.16
CA LEU A 380 26.05 5.64 -9.73
C LEU A 380 26.87 5.30 -10.99
N TYR A 381 27.47 6.31 -11.60
CA TYR A 381 28.19 6.12 -12.87
C TYR A 381 29.47 5.31 -12.71
N ASP A 382 29.78 4.50 -13.72
CA ASP A 382 31.09 3.89 -13.89
C ASP A 382 32.02 4.91 -14.61
N GLY A 383 32.58 5.86 -13.84
CA GLY A 383 33.54 6.85 -14.36
C GLY A 383 33.21 8.32 -14.07
N THR A 384 34.20 9.20 -14.23
CA THR A 384 34.05 10.65 -14.00
C THR A 384 33.38 11.31 -15.22
N ARG A 385 32.37 12.14 -14.99
CA ARG A 385 31.89 13.14 -15.98
C ARG A 385 33.02 14.13 -16.25
N ARG A 386 33.91 13.83 -17.18
CA ARG A 386 34.67 14.88 -17.86
C ARG A 386 33.81 15.33 -19.05
N PRO A 387 33.44 16.61 -19.14
CA PRO A 387 32.94 17.15 -20.40
C PRO A 387 34.03 16.94 -21.45
N GLU A 388 33.74 16.19 -22.51
CA GLU A 388 34.58 16.19 -23.70
C GLU A 388 34.49 17.58 -24.34
N GLY A 389 35.47 18.43 -24.08
CA GLY A 389 35.49 19.75 -24.73
C GLY A 389 36.34 20.81 -24.06
N GLU A 390 37.57 20.50 -23.64
CA GLU A 390 38.60 21.53 -23.41
C GLU A 390 39.99 20.87 -23.40
N ARG A 391 40.44 20.46 -24.58
CA ARG A 391 41.88 20.39 -24.87
C ARG A 391 42.17 21.46 -25.90
N LEU A 392 42.67 22.61 -25.44
CA LEU A 392 43.30 23.58 -26.33
C LEU A 392 44.55 22.91 -26.95
N PRO A 393 44.70 22.92 -28.28
CA PRO A 393 45.93 22.46 -28.91
C PRO A 393 47.08 23.38 -28.52
N THR A 394 48.25 22.77 -28.35
CA THR A 394 49.53 23.43 -28.05
C THR A 394 50.12 24.11 -29.27
#